data_AF-A0A945TZV6-F1
#
_entry.id   AF-A0A945TZV6-F1
#
_cell.length_a   1.000
_cell.length_b   1.000
_cell.length_c   1.000
_cell.angle_alpha   90.00
_cell.angle_beta   90.00
_cell.angle_gamma   90.00
#
_symmetry.space_group_name_H-M   'P 1'
#
loop_
_entity.id
_entity.type
_entity.pdbx_description
1 polymer ?
#
loop_
_entity_poly.entity_id
_entity_poly.type
_entity_poly.pdbx_seq_one_letter_code
_entity_poly.pdbx_strand_id
1 'polypeptide(L)'
;MALVFMSLLFAVSSCILASKKNRNFIGWFFTGLLFGPFALFVVLLPLLPEKTKDNSKLWTSWKFWTVWVSLFGLIALLAFGFTTDPKNVPSPLVGRPAPDFELTALKGKETIHLSELRGTPVLLNFWASWCQECKVEAQILEEFHKKYGSETEQIRVIGIAIQDTLQNSQAFAHRFGKSYYLGLDDDAGNIALDYGIYGVPESFFIDPDGMIFYKQIGGVTPELLVNKFEPFL
;
A
#
# COMPACT_ATOMS: atom_id res chain seq x y z
N MET A 1 5.60 7.22 -26.90
CA MET A 1 5.01 8.56 -26.68
C MET A 1 5.31 9.59 -27.79
N ALA A 2 6.32 9.38 -28.64
CA ALA A 2 6.65 10.29 -29.75
C ALA A 2 5.76 10.16 -31.01
N LEU A 3 5.08 9.03 -31.22
CA LEU A 3 4.28 8.77 -32.44
C LEU A 3 2.92 9.47 -32.47
N VAL A 4 2.35 9.84 -31.31
CA VAL A 4 1.04 10.51 -31.22
C VAL A 4 1.16 12.02 -31.49
N PHE A 5 2.31 12.62 -31.16
CA PHE A 5 2.55 14.03 -31.44
C PHE A 5 2.81 14.32 -32.93
N MET A 6 3.36 13.35 -33.67
CA MET A 6 3.69 13.52 -35.09
C MET A 6 2.46 13.39 -36.01
N SER A 7 1.45 12.61 -35.62
CA SER A 7 0.17 12.50 -36.35
C SER A 7 -0.74 13.71 -36.15
N LEU A 8 -0.69 14.36 -34.97
CA LEU A 8 -1.40 15.60 -34.69
C LEU A 8 -0.84 16.80 -35.49
N LEU A 9 0.49 16.86 -35.69
CA LEU A 9 1.11 17.93 -36.49
C LEU A 9 0.82 17.81 -37.99
N PHE A 10 0.71 16.59 -38.54
CA PHE A 10 0.29 16.39 -39.94
C PHE A 10 -1.18 16.74 -40.18
N ALA A 11 -2.07 16.39 -39.24
CA ALA A 11 -3.50 16.67 -39.36
C ALA A 11 -3.82 18.19 -39.34
N VAL A 12 -3.12 18.96 -38.52
CA VAL A 12 -3.31 20.43 -38.44
C VAL A 12 -2.75 21.12 -39.68
N SER A 13 -1.63 20.65 -40.24
CA SER A 13 -1.02 21.23 -41.45
C SER A 13 -1.87 21.01 -42.71
N SER A 14 -2.50 19.83 -42.85
CA SER A 14 -3.42 19.55 -43.98
C SER A 14 -4.74 20.31 -43.89
N CYS A 15 -5.22 20.62 -42.68
CA CYS A 15 -6.46 21.39 -42.49
C CYS A 15 -6.27 22.88 -42.84
N ILE A 16 -5.10 23.45 -42.57
CA ILE A 16 -4.80 24.86 -42.88
C ILE A 16 -4.62 25.09 -44.40
N LEU A 17 -4.07 24.11 -45.13
CA LEU A 17 -3.92 24.20 -46.59
C LEU A 17 -5.24 24.08 -47.36
N ALA A 18 -6.27 23.46 -46.78
CA ALA A 18 -7.60 23.33 -47.39
C ALA A 18 -8.44 24.62 -47.33
N SER A 19 -8.06 25.60 -46.50
CA SER A 19 -8.82 26.85 -46.33
C SER A 19 -8.64 27.86 -47.49
N LYS A 20 -7.67 27.68 -48.41
CA LYS A 20 -7.33 28.73 -49.39
C LYS A 20 -7.54 28.37 -50.86
N LYS A 21 -7.98 27.16 -51.22
CA LYS A 21 -8.19 26.80 -52.63
C LYS A 21 -9.56 26.19 -52.87
N ASN A 22 -10.42 27.07 -53.39
CA ASN A 22 -11.56 26.84 -54.26
C ASN A 22 -12.18 25.43 -54.27
N ARG A 23 -13.43 25.38 -53.79
CA ARG A 23 -14.37 24.27 -53.90
C ARG A 23 -14.31 23.64 -55.29
N ASN A 24 -13.95 22.36 -55.38
CA ASN A 24 -14.47 21.46 -56.39
C ASN A 24 -14.66 20.07 -55.77
N PHE A 25 -15.93 19.75 -55.69
CA PHE A 25 -16.59 18.51 -55.32
C PHE A 25 -16.11 17.36 -56.24
N ILE A 26 -16.17 16.11 -55.77
CA ILE A 26 -15.87 14.84 -56.48
C ILE A 26 -14.43 14.32 -56.26
N GLY A 27 -14.30 13.37 -55.34
CA GLY A 27 -13.07 12.57 -55.24
C GLY A 27 -12.98 11.60 -54.06
N TRP A 28 -13.82 11.70 -53.03
CA TRP A 28 -13.61 10.99 -51.76
C TRP A 28 -14.61 9.86 -51.48
N PHE A 29 -15.02 9.12 -52.52
CA PHE A 29 -16.02 8.05 -52.36
C PHE A 29 -15.44 6.63 -52.13
N PHE A 30 -14.12 6.44 -52.01
CA PHE A 30 -13.54 5.09 -52.13
C PHE A 30 -12.67 4.55 -50.97
N THR A 31 -12.80 5.05 -49.75
CA THR A 31 -12.06 4.50 -48.59
C THR A 31 -12.95 4.31 -47.36
N GLY A 32 -14.14 3.73 -47.54
CA GLY A 32 -15.15 3.53 -46.51
C GLY A 32 -15.19 2.17 -45.81
N LEU A 33 -14.06 1.47 -45.60
CA LEU A 33 -14.09 0.11 -45.03
C LEU A 33 -13.10 -0.18 -43.89
N LEU A 34 -12.45 0.83 -43.30
CA LEU A 34 -11.56 0.63 -42.14
C LEU A 34 -11.82 1.55 -40.94
N PHE A 35 -12.85 2.39 -40.97
CA PHE A 35 -13.21 3.25 -39.85
C PHE A 35 -14.66 3.01 -39.45
N GLY A 36 -14.86 2.17 -38.42
CA GLY A 36 -16.06 2.21 -37.59
C GLY A 36 -16.19 3.56 -36.88
N PRO A 37 -17.08 3.67 -35.87
CA PRO A 37 -18.39 4.36 -35.88
C PRO A 37 -18.44 5.83 -36.38
N PHE A 38 -17.36 6.37 -36.96
CA PHE A 38 -17.25 7.74 -37.46
C PHE A 38 -18.16 8.05 -38.66
N ALA A 39 -18.56 7.05 -39.45
CA ALA A 39 -19.42 7.26 -40.62
C ALA A 39 -20.83 7.75 -40.26
N LEU A 40 -21.34 7.45 -39.06
CA LEU A 40 -22.65 7.91 -38.59
C LEU A 40 -22.62 9.38 -38.11
N PHE A 41 -21.43 9.90 -37.79
CA PHE A 41 -21.26 11.26 -37.28
C PHE A 41 -21.32 12.31 -38.40
N VAL A 42 -20.98 11.93 -39.64
CA VAL A 42 -20.93 12.86 -40.79
C VAL A 42 -22.32 13.05 -41.43
N VAL A 43 -23.19 12.04 -41.39
CA VAL A 43 -24.51 12.09 -42.05
C VAL A 43 -25.55 12.86 -41.22
N LEU A 44 -25.39 12.92 -39.89
CA LEU A 44 -26.30 13.65 -38.99
C LEU A 44 -25.88 15.11 -38.70
N LEU A 45 -24.71 15.53 -39.18
CA LEU A 45 -24.15 16.85 -38.90
C LEU A 45 -24.95 18.06 -39.45
N PRO A 46 -25.72 17.98 -40.56
CA PRO A 46 -26.37 19.18 -41.10
C PRO A 46 -27.73 19.50 -40.46
N LEU A 47 -28.17 18.78 -39.42
CA LEU A 47 -29.47 19.01 -38.75
C LEU A 47 -29.35 19.56 -37.32
N LEU A 48 -28.16 19.93 -36.86
CA LEU A 48 -28.03 20.60 -35.57
C LEU A 48 -28.31 22.09 -35.72
N PRO A 49 -29.27 22.66 -34.95
CA PRO A 49 -29.56 24.08 -34.99
C PRO A 49 -28.31 24.86 -34.54
N GLU A 50 -27.80 25.69 -35.44
CA GLU A 50 -26.73 26.64 -35.18
C GLU A 50 -27.26 27.74 -34.23
N LYS A 51 -27.27 27.45 -32.93
CA LYS A 51 -27.35 28.46 -31.89
C LYS A 51 -26.05 28.42 -31.10
N THR A 52 -25.03 29.04 -31.67
CA THR A 52 -23.89 29.55 -30.90
C THR A 52 -24.44 30.66 -29.99
N LYS A 53 -24.97 30.27 -28.84
CA LYS A 53 -25.14 31.19 -27.71
C LYS A 53 -23.76 31.81 -27.48
N ASP A 54 -23.70 33.13 -27.35
CA ASP A 54 -22.45 33.85 -27.10
C ASP A 54 -21.83 33.36 -25.79
N ASN A 55 -20.86 32.45 -25.89
CA ASN A 55 -20.19 31.79 -24.77
C ASN A 55 -19.13 32.69 -24.12
N SER A 56 -18.86 33.87 -24.68
CA SER A 56 -17.85 34.82 -24.19
C SER A 56 -18.15 35.33 -22.77
N LYS A 57 -19.45 35.44 -22.43
CA LYS A 57 -19.92 35.82 -21.09
C LYS A 57 -19.73 34.75 -20.02
N LEU A 58 -19.58 33.48 -20.40
CA LEU A 58 -19.35 32.40 -19.44
C LEU A 58 -17.90 32.41 -18.91
N TRP A 59 -16.93 32.76 -19.76
CA TRP A 59 -15.50 32.77 -19.42
C TRP A 59 -15.06 34.01 -18.63
N THR A 60 -15.83 35.10 -18.71
CA THR A 60 -15.60 36.36 -17.99
C THR A 60 -16.44 36.49 -16.71
N SER A 61 -17.35 35.53 -16.47
CA SER A 61 -18.12 35.48 -15.23
C SER A 61 -17.22 35.04 -14.08
N TRP A 62 -17.21 35.81 -13.00
CA TRP A 62 -16.51 35.46 -11.75
C TRP A 62 -16.86 34.05 -11.24
N LYS A 63 -18.06 33.54 -11.57
CA LYS A 63 -18.54 32.21 -11.17
C LYS A 63 -17.73 31.07 -11.81
N PHE A 64 -17.21 31.30 -13.01
CA PHE A 64 -16.36 30.31 -13.70
C PHE A 64 -15.02 30.16 -12.98
N TRP A 65 -14.38 31.29 -12.65
CA TRP A 65 -13.10 31.29 -11.94
C TRP A 65 -13.22 30.74 -10.51
N THR A 66 -14.30 31.02 -9.79
CA THR A 66 -14.52 30.46 -8.44
C THR A 66 -14.61 28.94 -8.43
N VAL A 67 -15.22 28.33 -9.46
CA VAL A 67 -15.34 26.86 -9.57
C VAL A 67 -13.99 26.23 -9.87
N TRP A 68 -13.19 26.84 -10.74
CA TRP A 68 -11.85 26.32 -11.04
C TRP A 68 -10.89 26.48 -9.87
N VAL A 69 -10.92 27.62 -9.17
CA VAL A 69 -10.08 27.84 -7.98
C VAL A 69 -10.43 26.85 -6.87
N SER A 70 -11.72 26.58 -6.62
CA SER A 70 -12.12 25.58 -5.62
C SER A 70 -11.69 24.16 -6.01
N LEU A 71 -11.84 23.80 -7.29
CA LEU A 71 -11.42 22.50 -7.81
C LEU A 71 -9.90 22.32 -7.69
N PHE A 72 -9.11 23.31 -8.13
CA PHE A 72 -7.65 23.26 -7.98
C PHE A 72 -7.21 23.27 -6.52
N GLY A 73 -7.90 24.01 -5.64
CA GLY A 73 -7.65 24.00 -4.21
C GLY A 73 -7.90 22.62 -3.59
N LEU A 74 -8.99 21.96 -3.95
CA LEU A 74 -9.29 20.60 -3.49
C LEU A 74 -8.27 19.58 -4.01
N ILE A 75 -7.89 19.68 -5.30
CA ILE A 75 -6.86 18.82 -5.89
C ILE A 75 -5.52 19.02 -5.18
N ALA A 76 -5.13 20.27 -4.90
CA ALA A 76 -3.90 20.58 -4.17
C ALA A 76 -3.93 20.03 -2.74
N LEU A 77 -5.05 20.15 -2.03
CA LEU A 77 -5.24 19.59 -0.70
C LEU A 77 -5.12 18.05 -0.71
N LEU A 78 -5.76 17.37 -1.66
CA LEU A 78 -5.67 15.92 -1.80
C LEU A 78 -4.26 15.48 -2.20
N ALA A 79 -3.63 16.17 -3.15
CA ALA A 79 -2.25 15.91 -3.55
C ALA A 79 -1.27 16.08 -2.37
N PHE A 80 -1.50 17.08 -1.51
CA PHE A 80 -0.74 17.26 -0.28
C PHE A 80 -0.93 16.09 0.69
N GLY A 81 -2.16 15.57 0.83
CA GLY A 81 -2.43 14.36 1.63
C GLY A 81 -1.59 13.15 1.21
N PHE A 82 -1.38 12.95 -0.10
CA PHE A 82 -0.55 11.85 -0.63
C PHE A 82 0.96 12.04 -0.44
N THR A 83 1.43 13.20 0.04
CA THR A 83 2.85 13.40 0.36
C THR A 83 3.25 12.85 1.73
N THR A 84 2.28 12.45 2.55
CA THR A 84 2.53 11.91 3.90
C THR A 84 2.79 10.41 3.81
N ASP A 85 3.91 9.93 4.36
CA ASP A 85 4.21 8.49 4.40
C ASP A 85 3.24 7.77 5.34
N PRO A 86 2.37 6.87 4.84
CA PRO A 86 1.40 6.16 5.67
C PRO A 86 2.04 5.23 6.71
N LYS A 87 3.36 4.99 6.64
CA LYS A 87 4.10 4.17 7.60
C LYS A 87 4.51 4.92 8.87
N ASN A 88 4.43 6.26 8.87
CA ASN A 88 4.83 7.10 10.00
C ASN A 88 3.64 7.45 10.90
N VAL A 89 2.93 6.42 11.40
CA VAL A 89 1.91 6.60 12.44
C VAL A 89 2.55 6.30 13.80
N PRO A 90 2.80 7.31 14.66
CA PRO A 90 3.35 7.06 15.98
C PRO A 90 2.40 6.17 16.77
N SER A 91 2.87 4.96 17.12
CA SER A 91 2.06 4.03 17.90
C SER A 91 1.83 4.56 19.31
N PRO A 92 0.58 4.58 19.80
CA PRO A 92 0.27 5.04 21.16
C PRO A 92 0.85 4.12 22.25
N LEU A 93 1.35 2.94 21.87
CA LEU A 93 1.92 1.94 22.79
C LEU A 93 3.42 2.14 23.04
N VAL A 94 4.13 2.92 22.21
CA VAL A 94 5.55 3.21 22.46
C VAL A 94 5.68 4.00 23.78
N GLY A 95 6.58 3.55 24.65
CA GLY A 95 6.77 4.06 26.00
C GLY A 95 5.81 3.50 27.04
N ARG A 96 4.98 2.51 26.70
CA ARG A 96 4.06 1.82 27.63
C ARG A 96 4.48 0.37 27.86
N PRO A 97 4.05 -0.25 28.97
CA PRO A 97 4.19 -1.68 29.17
C PRO A 97 3.49 -2.43 28.02
N ALA A 98 4.15 -3.47 27.51
CA ALA A 98 3.51 -4.36 26.55
C ALA A 98 2.30 -5.07 27.20
N PRO A 99 1.11 -5.07 26.56
CA PRO A 99 -0.03 -5.85 27.03
C PRO A 99 0.37 -7.31 27.22
N ASP A 100 0.05 -7.89 28.38
CA ASP A 100 0.34 -9.29 28.62
C ASP A 100 -0.62 -10.17 27.80
N PHE A 101 -0.13 -11.33 27.37
CA PHE A 101 -0.93 -12.29 26.62
C PHE A 101 -0.51 -13.71 26.96
N GLU A 102 -1.42 -14.64 26.71
CA GLU A 102 -1.16 -16.08 26.70
C GLU A 102 -1.18 -16.54 25.25
N LEU A 103 -0.12 -17.20 24.79
CA LEU A 103 -0.01 -17.65 23.40
C LEU A 103 0.35 -19.13 23.39
N THR A 104 -0.47 -19.96 22.74
CA THR A 104 -0.18 -21.38 22.53
C THR A 104 0.61 -21.59 21.25
N ALA A 105 1.62 -22.45 21.30
CA ALA A 105 2.50 -22.74 20.19
C ALA A 105 1.75 -23.42 19.03
N LEU A 106 2.09 -23.05 17.79
CA LEU A 106 1.62 -23.74 16.59
C LEU A 106 2.08 -25.20 16.55
N LYS A 107 3.23 -25.50 17.18
CA LYS A 107 3.77 -26.85 17.33
C LYS A 107 3.66 -27.26 18.80
N GLY A 108 2.84 -28.27 19.09
CA GLY A 108 2.69 -28.81 20.44
C GLY A 108 1.54 -28.21 21.23
N LYS A 109 1.66 -28.24 22.57
CA LYS A 109 0.67 -27.71 23.53
C LYS A 109 1.29 -26.73 24.53
N GLU A 110 2.54 -26.36 24.29
CA GLU A 110 3.27 -25.41 25.11
C GLU A 110 2.65 -24.04 24.93
N THR A 111 2.51 -23.33 26.03
CA THR A 111 1.91 -22.00 26.09
C THR A 111 2.89 -21.11 26.84
N ILE A 112 3.00 -19.86 26.39
CA ILE A 112 3.87 -18.87 27.02
C ILE A 112 3.06 -17.64 27.40
N HIS A 113 3.46 -17.01 28.50
CA HIS A 113 3.02 -15.65 28.82
C HIS A 113 4.11 -14.65 28.48
N LEU A 114 3.75 -13.47 27.97
CA LEU A 114 4.75 -12.42 27.72
C LEU A 114 5.44 -12.00 29.02
N SER A 115 4.71 -11.97 30.13
CA SER A 115 5.23 -11.68 31.47
C SER A 115 6.31 -12.65 31.95
N GLU A 116 6.38 -13.88 31.42
CA GLU A 116 7.45 -14.85 31.73
C GLU A 116 8.78 -14.50 31.07
N LEU A 117 8.79 -13.58 30.09
CA LEU A 117 9.97 -13.20 29.32
C LEU A 117 10.67 -11.95 29.85
N ARG A 118 10.23 -11.41 30.98
CA ARG A 118 10.89 -10.28 31.65
C ARG A 118 12.35 -10.63 31.92
N GLY A 119 13.22 -9.64 31.76
CA GLY A 119 14.67 -9.82 31.84
C GLY A 119 15.33 -10.17 30.50
N THR A 120 14.57 -10.45 29.44
CA THR A 120 15.10 -10.62 28.08
C THR A 120 14.34 -9.73 27.10
N PRO A 121 15.01 -8.96 26.22
CA PRO A 121 14.35 -8.23 25.15
C PRO A 121 13.53 -9.17 24.25
N VAL A 122 12.38 -8.68 23.77
CA VAL A 122 11.47 -9.45 22.91
C VAL A 122 11.23 -8.72 21.59
N LEU A 123 11.41 -9.44 20.48
CA LEU A 123 10.89 -9.08 19.17
C LEU A 123 9.56 -9.80 18.95
N LEU A 124 8.47 -9.06 19.00
CA LEU A 124 7.11 -9.57 18.80
C LEU A 124 6.62 -9.20 17.40
N ASN A 125 6.36 -10.20 16.55
CA ASN A 125 5.94 -10.00 15.17
C ASN A 125 4.50 -10.47 14.94
N PHE A 126 3.65 -9.60 14.42
CA PHE A 126 2.31 -9.94 13.96
C PHE A 126 2.33 -10.21 12.44
N TRP A 127 1.82 -11.36 12.04
CA TRP A 127 1.91 -11.83 10.65
C TRP A 127 0.68 -12.64 10.24
N ALA A 128 0.60 -12.99 8.96
CA ALA A 128 -0.38 -13.96 8.45
C ALA A 128 0.22 -14.73 7.27
N SER A 129 -0.21 -15.98 7.06
CA SER A 129 0.32 -16.85 5.99
C SER A 129 0.01 -16.35 4.57
N TRP A 130 -1.09 -15.60 4.42
CA TRP A 130 -1.53 -15.03 3.15
C TRP A 130 -0.78 -13.75 2.77
N CYS A 131 -0.22 -13.04 3.77
CA CYS A 131 0.49 -11.78 3.61
C CYS A 131 1.80 -11.96 2.82
N GLN A 132 2.01 -11.15 1.78
CA GLN A 132 3.14 -11.30 0.87
C GLN A 132 4.44 -10.75 1.48
N GLU A 133 4.36 -9.58 2.12
CA GLU A 133 5.46 -8.94 2.82
C GLU A 133 5.96 -9.82 3.98
N CYS A 134 5.05 -10.50 4.68
CA CYS A 134 5.36 -11.45 5.74
C CYS A 134 6.21 -12.63 5.24
N LYS A 135 6.03 -13.05 3.98
CA LYS A 135 6.87 -14.09 3.34
C LYS A 135 8.26 -13.55 3.02
N VAL A 136 8.38 -12.27 2.68
CA VAL A 136 9.67 -11.62 2.36
C VAL A 136 10.53 -11.50 3.63
N GLU A 137 9.95 -11.08 4.75
CA GLU A 137 10.70 -10.96 6.02
C GLU A 137 10.94 -12.30 6.74
N ALA A 138 10.30 -13.38 6.28
CA ALA A 138 10.32 -14.66 6.98
C ALA A 138 11.75 -15.16 7.22
N GLN A 139 12.60 -15.12 6.19
CA GLN A 139 13.99 -15.56 6.32
C GLN A 139 14.82 -14.62 7.19
N ILE A 140 14.57 -13.32 7.10
CA ILE A 140 15.28 -12.29 7.89
C ILE A 140 15.06 -12.52 9.40
N LEU A 141 13.80 -12.74 9.80
CA LEU A 141 13.45 -13.02 11.20
C LEU A 141 14.04 -14.34 11.71
N GLU A 142 14.10 -15.35 10.84
CA GLU A 142 14.67 -16.66 11.19
C GLU A 142 16.19 -16.58 11.39
N GLU A 143 16.91 -15.86 10.53
CA GLU A 143 18.35 -15.63 10.66
C GLU A 143 18.66 -14.79 11.91
N PHE A 144 17.86 -13.76 12.18
CA PHE A 144 17.97 -12.98 13.40
C PHE A 144 17.74 -13.83 14.65
N HIS A 145 16.72 -14.69 14.65
CA HIS A 145 16.45 -15.60 15.76
C HIS A 145 17.59 -16.59 15.98
N LYS A 146 18.13 -17.22 14.93
CA LYS A 146 19.24 -18.17 15.08
C LYS A 146 20.41 -17.52 15.80
N LYS A 147 20.81 -16.33 15.35
CA LYS A 147 21.97 -15.62 15.90
C LYS A 147 21.73 -15.08 17.31
N TYR A 148 20.61 -14.41 17.54
CA TYR A 148 20.38 -13.67 18.80
C TYR A 148 19.45 -14.36 19.78
N GLY A 149 18.64 -15.31 19.33
CA GLY A 149 17.71 -16.06 20.17
C GLY A 149 18.14 -17.48 20.47
N SER A 150 18.65 -18.24 19.50
CA SER A 150 19.08 -19.63 19.73
C SER A 150 20.54 -19.73 20.16
N GLU A 151 21.45 -19.03 19.49
CA GLU A 151 22.90 -19.16 19.72
C GLU A 151 23.37 -18.39 20.96
N THR A 152 22.84 -17.19 21.18
CA THR A 152 23.27 -16.30 22.26
C THR A 152 22.22 -16.08 23.34
N GLU A 153 20.96 -16.45 23.08
CA GLU A 153 19.81 -16.27 23.98
C GLU A 153 19.59 -14.81 24.45
N GLN A 154 20.18 -13.84 23.76
CA GLN A 154 20.08 -12.41 24.08
C GLN A 154 18.70 -11.84 23.79
N ILE A 155 17.94 -12.40 22.83
CA ILE A 155 16.66 -11.87 22.39
C ILE A 155 15.64 -13.00 22.17
N ARG A 156 14.42 -12.83 22.70
CA ARG A 156 13.31 -13.72 22.37
C ARG A 156 12.59 -13.22 21.12
N VAL A 157 12.37 -14.11 20.16
CA VAL A 157 11.60 -13.81 18.94
C VAL A 157 10.29 -14.58 19.01
N ILE A 158 9.17 -13.87 18.89
CA ILE A 158 7.81 -14.42 18.95
C ILE A 158 7.04 -13.94 17.73
N GLY A 159 6.38 -14.86 17.03
CA GLY A 159 5.46 -14.50 15.96
C GLY A 159 4.02 -14.92 16.27
N ILE A 160 3.10 -13.97 16.18
CA ILE A 160 1.67 -14.19 16.35
C ILE A 160 1.00 -14.12 14.99
N ALA A 161 0.43 -15.24 14.54
CA ALA A 161 -0.42 -15.27 13.37
C ALA A 161 -1.80 -14.70 13.72
N ILE A 162 -2.29 -13.75 12.93
CA ILE A 162 -3.63 -13.15 13.12
C ILE A 162 -4.47 -13.34 11.86
N GLN A 163 -5.80 -13.40 12.03
CA GLN A 163 -6.75 -13.55 10.92
C GLN A 163 -6.34 -14.68 9.94
N ASP A 164 -5.94 -15.81 10.51
CA ASP A 164 -5.42 -16.97 9.79
C ASP A 164 -5.97 -18.26 10.41
N THR A 165 -5.70 -19.38 9.76
CA THR A 165 -6.06 -20.70 10.29
C THR A 165 -4.83 -21.42 10.82
N LEU A 166 -5.02 -22.23 11.87
CA LEU A 166 -3.96 -23.08 12.42
C LEU A 166 -3.23 -23.89 11.34
N GLN A 167 -3.99 -24.46 10.41
CA GLN A 167 -3.43 -25.25 9.31
C GLN A 167 -2.50 -24.43 8.41
N ASN A 168 -2.92 -23.22 8.00
CA ASN A 168 -2.12 -22.37 7.13
C ASN A 168 -0.89 -21.81 7.86
N SER A 169 -1.04 -21.40 9.12
CA SER A 169 0.07 -20.89 9.92
C SER A 169 1.12 -21.98 10.18
N GLN A 170 0.69 -23.22 10.45
CA GLN A 170 1.60 -24.38 10.54
C GLN A 170 2.28 -24.68 9.20
N ALA A 171 1.56 -24.62 8.09
CA ALA A 171 2.12 -24.83 6.75
C ALA A 171 3.16 -23.75 6.41
N PHE A 172 2.91 -22.49 6.77
CA PHE A 172 3.87 -21.39 6.64
C PHE A 172 5.12 -21.66 7.49
N ALA A 173 4.93 -21.99 8.78
CA ALA A 173 6.03 -22.27 9.69
C ALA A 173 6.93 -23.41 9.18
N HIS A 174 6.31 -24.46 8.63
CA HIS A 174 7.04 -25.57 8.00
C HIS A 174 7.77 -25.14 6.72
N ARG A 175 7.07 -24.45 5.81
CA ARG A 175 7.62 -24.02 4.51
C ARG A 175 8.83 -23.10 4.65
N PHE A 176 8.80 -22.19 5.60
CA PHE A 176 9.88 -21.22 5.84
C PHE A 176 10.85 -21.67 6.94
N GLY A 177 10.76 -22.92 7.41
CA GLY A 177 11.73 -23.49 8.35
C GLY A 177 11.81 -22.75 9.69
N LYS A 178 10.69 -22.24 10.19
CA LYS A 178 10.64 -21.39 11.38
C LYS A 178 10.97 -22.17 12.65
N SER A 179 11.97 -21.68 13.40
CA SER A 179 12.43 -22.29 14.65
C SER A 179 12.07 -21.50 15.91
N TYR A 180 11.82 -20.20 15.79
CA TYR A 180 11.34 -19.39 16.91
C TYR A 180 9.88 -19.67 17.28
N TYR A 181 9.47 -19.18 18.45
CA TYR A 181 8.13 -19.41 18.97
C TYR A 181 7.07 -18.76 18.07
N LEU A 182 6.16 -19.57 17.55
CA LEU A 182 5.03 -19.12 16.76
C LEU A 182 3.75 -19.58 17.42
N GLY A 183 2.76 -18.70 17.48
CA GLY A 183 1.40 -19.03 17.89
C GLY A 183 0.36 -18.44 16.95
N LEU A 184 -0.89 -18.84 17.16
CA LEU A 184 -2.06 -18.28 16.50
C LEU A 184 -2.84 -17.48 17.53
N ASP A 185 -3.24 -16.26 17.18
CA ASP A 185 -4.17 -15.47 17.98
C ASP A 185 -5.53 -16.18 18.08
N ASP A 186 -6.31 -15.86 19.12
CA ASP A 186 -7.61 -16.48 19.29
C ASP A 186 -8.63 -16.03 18.22
N ASP A 187 -9.75 -16.75 18.11
CA ASP A 187 -10.80 -16.45 17.14
C ASP A 187 -11.41 -15.04 17.33
N ALA A 188 -11.29 -14.47 18.53
CA ALA A 188 -11.73 -13.11 18.83
C ALA A 188 -10.69 -12.05 18.43
N GLY A 189 -9.44 -12.45 18.19
CA GLY A 189 -8.31 -11.58 17.87
C GLY A 189 -7.89 -10.70 19.05
N ASN A 190 -8.02 -11.19 20.29
CA ASN A 190 -7.82 -10.35 21.48
C ASN A 190 -6.39 -9.78 21.54
N ILE A 191 -5.36 -10.58 21.21
CA ILE A 191 -3.97 -10.10 21.27
C ILE A 191 -3.75 -9.03 20.20
N ALA A 192 -4.24 -9.24 18.97
CA ALA A 192 -4.19 -8.23 17.91
C ALA A 192 -4.90 -6.93 18.31
N LEU A 193 -6.05 -7.03 18.99
CA LEU A 193 -6.82 -5.86 19.45
C LEU A 193 -6.07 -5.07 20.53
N ASP A 194 -5.50 -5.74 21.53
CA ASP A 194 -4.77 -5.09 22.63
C ASP A 194 -3.51 -4.37 22.13
N TYR A 195 -2.86 -4.91 21.10
CA TYR A 195 -1.73 -4.28 20.43
C TYR A 195 -2.14 -3.25 19.36
N GLY A 196 -3.44 -3.08 19.11
CA GLY A 196 -3.98 -2.16 18.12
C GLY A 196 -3.54 -2.48 16.70
N ILE A 197 -3.44 -3.77 16.36
CA ILE A 197 -3.04 -4.26 15.05
C ILE A 197 -4.22 -4.11 14.08
N TYR A 198 -3.97 -3.42 12.97
CA TYR A 198 -4.95 -3.25 11.89
C TYR A 198 -4.42 -3.78 10.55
N GLY A 199 -3.14 -4.16 10.49
CA GLY A 199 -2.50 -4.71 9.32
C GLY A 199 -1.30 -5.57 9.69
N VAL A 200 -0.79 -6.31 8.71
CA VAL A 200 0.43 -7.12 8.82
C VAL A 200 1.35 -6.86 7.64
N PRO A 201 2.68 -7.00 7.81
CA PRO A 201 3.36 -7.29 9.07
C PRO A 201 3.52 -6.04 9.95
N GLU A 202 3.50 -6.25 11.27
CA GLU A 202 3.84 -5.24 12.26
C GLU A 202 4.68 -5.88 13.37
N SER A 203 5.80 -5.24 13.74
CA SER A 203 6.69 -5.76 14.78
C SER A 203 6.84 -4.78 15.94
N PHE A 204 6.82 -5.30 17.16
CA PHE A 204 7.05 -4.55 18.40
C PHE A 204 8.38 -4.98 19.00
N PHE A 205 9.11 -3.99 19.48
CA PHE A 205 10.41 -4.17 20.13
C PHE A 205 10.21 -3.82 21.60
N ILE A 206 10.43 -4.82 22.43
CA ILE A 206 10.12 -4.80 23.85
C ILE A 206 11.44 -4.98 24.60
N ASP A 207 11.71 -4.11 25.56
CA ASP A 207 12.93 -4.15 26.37
C ASP A 207 12.83 -5.22 27.49
N PRO A 208 13.92 -5.49 28.25
CA PRO A 208 13.90 -6.46 29.35
C PRO A 208 12.90 -6.12 30.46
N ASP A 209 12.61 -4.83 30.66
CA ASP A 209 11.62 -4.37 31.63
C ASP A 209 10.20 -4.55 31.11
N GLY A 210 10.03 -5.03 29.87
CA GLY A 210 8.81 -5.29 29.12
C GLY A 210 8.03 -4.04 28.73
N MET A 211 8.74 -2.95 28.45
CA MET A 211 8.21 -1.74 27.85
C MET A 211 8.43 -1.77 26.34
N ILE A 212 7.45 -1.31 25.58
CA ILE A 212 7.56 -1.17 24.13
C ILE A 212 8.39 0.09 23.84
N PHE A 213 9.57 -0.06 23.27
CA PHE A 213 10.43 1.08 22.92
C PHE A 213 10.38 1.44 21.43
N TYR A 214 9.91 0.52 20.58
CA TYR A 214 9.77 0.78 19.14
C TYR A 214 8.67 -0.10 18.52
N LYS A 215 8.00 0.43 17.49
CA LYS A 215 7.07 -0.30 16.62
C LYS A 215 7.49 -0.10 15.18
N GLN A 216 7.58 -1.19 14.43
CA GLN A 216 7.75 -1.22 12.99
C GLN A 216 6.41 -1.54 12.32
N ILE A 217 6.02 -0.72 11.34
CA ILE A 217 4.88 -0.99 10.46
C ILE A 217 5.42 -1.42 9.09
N GLY A 218 4.92 -2.54 8.57
CA GLY A 218 5.46 -3.18 7.39
C GLY A 218 6.72 -4.00 7.68
N GLY A 219 7.30 -4.59 6.64
CA GLY A 219 8.36 -5.58 6.79
C GLY A 219 9.62 -5.03 7.46
N VAL A 220 10.32 -5.90 8.19
CA VAL A 220 11.61 -5.60 8.80
C VAL A 220 12.79 -5.82 7.85
N THR A 221 13.91 -5.13 8.10
CA THR A 221 15.21 -5.40 7.44
C THR A 221 16.26 -5.83 8.47
N PRO A 222 17.33 -6.55 8.06
CA PRO A 222 18.39 -6.96 8.98
C PRO A 222 19.01 -5.79 9.73
N GLU A 223 19.25 -4.67 9.04
CA GLU A 223 19.86 -3.47 9.61
C GLU A 223 18.94 -2.84 10.66
N LEU A 224 17.64 -2.79 10.39
CA LEU A 224 16.66 -2.29 11.36
C LEU A 224 16.69 -3.12 12.65
N LEU A 225 16.65 -4.45 12.53
CA LEU A 225 16.63 -5.34 13.69
C LEU A 225 17.88 -5.15 14.55
N VAL A 226 19.07 -5.17 13.93
CA VAL A 226 20.33 -5.00 14.66
C VAL A 226 20.43 -3.61 15.28
N ASN A 227 20.16 -2.54 14.53
CA ASN A 227 20.28 -1.17 15.04
C ASN A 227 19.33 -0.89 16.21
N LYS A 228 18.14 -1.51 16.22
CA LYS A 228 17.19 -1.32 17.32
C LYS A 228 17.53 -2.13 18.56
N PHE A 229 18.13 -3.30 18.40
CA PHE A 229 18.54 -4.12 19.53
C PHE A 229 19.98 -3.92 19.98
N GLU A 230 20.80 -3.14 19.27
CA GLU A 230 22.19 -2.82 19.63
C GLU A 230 22.39 -2.49 21.12
N PRO A 231 21.51 -1.73 21.82
CA PRO A 231 21.68 -1.45 23.24
C PRO A 231 21.60 -2.68 24.17
N PHE A 232 21.15 -3.83 23.66
CA PHE A 232 20.87 -5.07 24.41
C PHE A 232 21.71 -6.28 23.96
N LEU A 233 22.55 -6.13 22.91
CA LEU A 233 23.42 -7.17 22.36
C LEU A 233 24.81 -7.17 23.01
#